data_AF-A0A7F5RIQ3-F1
#
_entry.id   AF-A0A7F5RIQ3-F1
#
_cell.length_a   1.000
_cell.length_b   1.000
_cell.length_c   1.000
_cell.angle_alpha   90.00
_cell.angle_beta   90.00
_cell.angle_gamma   90.00
#
_symmetry.space_group_name_H-M   'P 1'
#
loop_
_entity.id
_entity.type
_entity.pdbx_description
1 polymer ?
#
loop_
_entity_poly.entity_id
_entity_poly.type
_entity_poly.pdbx_seq_one_letter_code
_entity_poly.pdbx_strand_id
1 'polypeptide(L)'
;MIRNVIKIFDLPVVLAKSQQIKTIFSGVNKNLSTDSKYDGNNESFIGRPLYLDAQATTPLDPRVLDAMLPYFTCYYGNPHSRTHAYGWETEKAVEKARSQVANLIGADPKEIIFTSGATECNNIAVKGVARFYKSKKKHIVTTQTEHKCVLDSCRALEAEGFSVTYLAVNHNGIISLEELDKAITPETSLVSIMTVNNEIGVKQPVNEIGRLCRKKKVFFHTDAAQAVGKIPMDVQSMNIDLMSISGHKIYGPKGKINNKRTLFKCYCM
;
A
#
# COMPACT_ATOMS: atom_id res chain seq x y z
N MET A 1 4.89 13.10 16.70
CA MET A 1 4.88 11.83 15.94
C MET A 1 4.82 12.00 14.41
N ILE A 2 4.47 13.18 13.87
CA ILE A 2 4.52 13.50 12.41
C ILE A 2 5.96 13.63 11.86
N ARG A 3 6.97 13.86 12.71
CA ARG A 3 8.36 14.12 12.29
C ARG A 3 9.08 12.94 11.63
N ASN A 4 8.66 11.69 11.86
CA ASN A 4 9.40 10.53 11.36
C ASN A 4 9.07 10.16 9.89
N VAL A 5 7.90 10.54 9.39
CA VAL A 5 7.58 10.42 7.94
C VAL A 5 8.30 11.51 7.13
N ILE A 6 8.68 12.62 7.77
CA ILE A 6 9.30 13.80 7.13
C ILE A 6 10.78 13.58 6.80
N LYS A 7 11.51 12.74 7.55
CA LYS A 7 12.95 12.47 7.31
C LYS A 7 13.26 11.75 5.99
N ILE A 8 12.26 11.26 5.27
CA ILE A 8 12.42 10.57 3.98
C ILE A 8 12.80 11.55 2.84
N PHE A 9 12.67 12.86 3.06
CA PHE A 9 12.85 13.91 2.05
C PHE A 9 13.98 14.92 2.34
N ASP A 10 14.85 14.67 3.34
CA ASP A 10 15.97 15.58 3.64
C ASP A 10 17.11 15.43 2.61
N LEU A 11 16.95 16.09 1.45
CA LEU A 11 18.05 16.54 0.61
C LEU A 11 18.40 17.99 0.97
N PRO A 12 19.67 18.42 0.83
CA PRO A 12 20.04 19.83 0.95
C PRO A 12 19.51 20.58 -0.28
N VAL A 13 18.21 20.87 -0.29
CA VAL A 13 17.61 21.78 -1.26
C VAL A 13 17.97 23.18 -0.80
N VAL A 14 19.07 23.66 -1.38
CA VAL A 14 19.42 25.06 -1.65
C VAL A 14 18.38 26.05 -1.09
N LEU A 15 18.79 26.74 -0.01
CA LEU A 15 18.10 27.82 0.70
C LEU A 15 17.58 28.99 -0.17
N ALA A 16 17.77 28.96 -1.49
CA ALA A 16 17.39 30.02 -2.42
C ALA A 16 15.93 29.96 -2.93
N LYS A 17 15.14 28.93 -2.60
CA LYS A 17 13.73 28.81 -3.09
C LYS A 17 12.64 29.16 -2.07
N SER A 18 12.99 29.61 -0.86
CA SER A 18 11.99 29.98 0.16
C SER A 18 11.16 31.21 -0.23
N GLN A 19 11.69 32.11 -1.07
CA GLN A 19 10.96 33.27 -1.57
C GLN A 19 10.02 32.94 -2.74
N GLN A 20 10.43 32.12 -3.70
CA GLN A 20 9.56 31.71 -4.82
C GLN A 20 8.35 30.88 -4.36
N ILE A 21 8.51 30.01 -3.35
CA ILE A 21 7.41 29.23 -2.80
C ILE A 21 6.40 30.14 -2.07
N LYS A 22 6.89 31.14 -1.31
CA LYS A 22 6.00 32.16 -0.70
C LYS A 22 5.22 32.93 -1.76
N THR A 23 5.82 33.25 -2.91
CA THR A 23 5.15 33.97 -4.00
C THR A 23 4.06 33.12 -4.66
N ILE A 24 4.32 31.82 -4.91
CA ILE A 24 3.32 30.89 -5.48
C ILE A 24 2.13 30.73 -4.53
N PHE A 25 2.35 30.53 -3.23
CA PHE A 25 1.25 30.42 -2.27
C PHE A 25 0.58 31.75 -1.92
N SER A 26 1.25 32.90 -2.07
CA SER A 26 0.63 34.22 -1.93
C SER A 26 -0.32 34.57 -3.09
N GLY A 27 -0.05 34.03 -4.28
CA GLY A 27 -0.87 34.24 -5.48
C GLY A 27 -2.09 33.32 -5.57
N VAL A 28 -2.06 32.16 -4.93
CA VAL A 28 -3.16 31.18 -4.93
C VAL A 28 -4.33 31.61 -4.02
N ASN A 29 -4.13 32.62 -3.16
CA ASN A 29 -5.08 32.99 -2.11
C ASN A 29 -6.11 34.08 -2.47
N LYS A 30 -6.36 34.35 -3.76
CA LYS A 30 -7.36 35.37 -4.16
C LYS A 30 -8.55 34.89 -4.99
N ASN A 31 -8.61 33.64 -5.44
CA ASN A 31 -9.73 33.13 -6.24
C ASN A 31 -10.05 31.65 -5.94
N LEU A 32 -10.08 31.25 -4.67
CA LEU A 32 -10.89 30.08 -4.30
C LEU A 32 -12.34 30.55 -4.35
N SER A 33 -13.02 30.25 -5.45
CA SER A 33 -14.40 30.61 -5.71
C SER A 33 -15.25 30.46 -4.44
N THR A 34 -15.71 31.57 -3.88
CA THR A 34 -16.77 31.61 -2.86
C THR A 34 -18.12 31.14 -3.42
N ASP A 35 -18.18 30.85 -4.72
CA ASP A 35 -19.40 30.55 -5.47
C ASP A 35 -19.75 29.07 -5.57
N SER A 36 -18.98 28.16 -4.95
CA SER A 36 -19.33 26.74 -4.95
C SER A 36 -20.42 26.47 -3.90
N LYS A 37 -21.67 26.84 -4.20
CA LYS A 37 -22.85 26.31 -3.50
C LYS A 37 -22.88 24.80 -3.74
N TYR A 38 -22.85 24.01 -2.68
CA TYR A 38 -23.07 22.57 -2.76
C TYR A 38 -24.45 22.27 -2.19
N ASP A 39 -25.32 21.65 -3.01
CA ASP A 39 -26.65 21.20 -2.61
C ASP A 39 -26.53 19.88 -1.85
N GLY A 40 -26.63 19.96 -0.52
CA GLY A 40 -26.83 18.80 0.34
C GLY A 40 -28.15 18.97 1.07
N ASN A 41 -29.13 18.10 0.81
CA ASN A 41 -30.41 18.01 1.54
C ASN A 41 -31.07 19.36 1.86
N ASN A 42 -31.48 20.13 0.83
CA ASN A 42 -32.28 21.37 0.95
C ASN A 42 -31.61 22.56 1.68
N GLU A 43 -30.31 22.52 1.98
CA GLU A 43 -29.60 23.65 2.58
C GLU A 43 -28.37 24.07 1.75
N SER A 44 -28.24 25.37 1.51
CA SER A 44 -27.11 25.95 0.78
C SER A 44 -25.97 26.34 1.72
N PHE A 45 -24.86 25.62 1.66
CA PHE A 45 -23.65 25.92 2.42
C PHE A 45 -22.66 26.77 1.60
N ILE A 46 -21.98 27.71 2.26
CA ILE A 46 -20.91 28.50 1.64
C ILE A 46 -19.57 27.79 1.90
N GLY A 47 -18.85 27.43 0.84
CA GLY A 47 -17.50 26.83 0.92
C GLY A 47 -17.46 25.36 0.50
N ARG A 48 -16.30 24.71 0.68
CA ARG A 48 -16.10 23.28 0.37
C ARG A 48 -16.41 22.42 1.59
N PRO A 49 -17.01 21.23 1.43
CA PRO A 49 -17.28 20.34 2.54
C PRO A 49 -15.98 19.87 3.22
N LEU A 50 -16.06 19.61 4.52
CA LEU A 50 -14.97 19.01 5.28
C LEU A 50 -14.72 17.58 4.78
N TYR A 51 -13.48 17.26 4.46
CA TYR A 51 -13.11 15.93 4.00
C TYR A 51 -12.73 15.02 5.18
N LEU A 52 -13.67 14.19 5.61
CA LEU A 52 -13.52 13.23 6.72
C LEU A 52 -13.54 11.77 6.23
N ASP A 53 -12.98 11.52 5.04
CA ASP A 53 -12.99 10.21 4.37
C ASP A 53 -11.57 9.77 3.94
N ALA A 54 -10.59 10.01 4.81
CA ALA A 54 -9.17 9.74 4.51
C ALA A 54 -8.87 8.24 4.30
N GLN A 55 -9.70 7.35 4.81
CA GLN A 55 -9.59 5.90 4.60
C GLN A 55 -9.90 5.51 3.15
N ALA A 56 -10.78 6.24 2.45
CA ALA A 56 -11.02 6.05 1.02
C ALA A 56 -9.83 6.52 0.18
N THR A 57 -9.38 7.76 0.39
CA THR A 57 -8.16 8.29 -0.23
C THR A 57 -7.64 9.52 0.52
N THR A 58 -6.34 9.80 0.44
CA THR A 58 -5.77 11.03 0.99
C THR A 58 -5.50 12.06 -0.12
N PRO A 59 -5.45 13.36 0.20
CA PRO A 59 -4.87 14.36 -0.72
C PRO A 59 -3.38 14.07 -0.96
N LEU A 60 -2.86 14.48 -2.11
CA LEU A 60 -1.44 14.38 -2.43
C LEU A 60 -0.65 15.40 -1.59
N ASP A 61 0.43 14.97 -0.94
CA ASP A 61 1.31 15.90 -0.22
C ASP A 61 2.02 16.83 -1.23
N PRO A 62 2.06 18.16 -1.01
CA PRO A 62 2.75 19.08 -1.90
C PRO A 62 4.21 18.72 -2.19
N ARG A 63 4.91 18.10 -1.23
CA ARG A 63 6.30 17.65 -1.40
C ARG A 63 6.41 16.44 -2.32
N VAL A 64 5.40 15.57 -2.29
CA VAL A 64 5.31 14.44 -3.23
C VAL A 64 5.04 14.98 -4.64
N LEU A 65 4.13 15.94 -4.78
CA LEU A 65 3.88 16.59 -6.08
C LEU A 65 5.16 17.25 -6.64
N ASP A 66 5.87 18.03 -5.83
CA ASP A 66 7.12 18.69 -6.24
C ASP A 66 8.19 17.67 -6.69
N ALA A 67 8.29 16.54 -5.98
CA ALA A 67 9.19 15.45 -6.37
C ALA A 67 8.78 14.74 -7.66
N MET A 68 7.49 14.69 -7.98
CA MET A 68 6.96 14.04 -9.19
C MET A 68 7.07 14.93 -10.44
N LEU A 69 6.89 16.25 -10.30
CA LEU A 69 6.82 17.20 -11.43
C LEU A 69 7.99 17.09 -12.43
N PRO A 70 9.27 16.96 -12.01
CA PRO A 70 10.38 16.83 -12.94
C PRO A 70 10.28 15.64 -13.90
N TYR A 71 9.65 14.54 -13.48
CA TYR A 71 9.50 13.31 -14.29
C TYR A 71 8.35 13.41 -15.30
N PHE A 72 7.49 14.42 -15.20
CA PHE A 72 6.46 14.72 -16.20
C PHE A 72 6.92 15.69 -17.29
N THR A 73 7.99 16.44 -17.03
CA THR A 73 8.41 17.54 -17.91
C THR A 73 9.80 17.30 -18.51
N CYS A 74 10.81 17.08 -17.67
CA CYS A 74 12.21 17.02 -18.09
C CYS A 74 12.79 15.60 -18.10
N TYR A 75 12.41 14.76 -17.13
CA TYR A 75 12.93 13.40 -16.93
C TYR A 75 11.89 12.34 -17.32
N TYR A 76 11.42 12.39 -18.57
CA TYR A 76 10.34 11.54 -19.09
C TYR A 76 10.82 10.20 -19.68
N GLY A 77 12.09 9.85 -19.48
CA GLY A 77 12.70 8.66 -20.07
C GLY A 77 12.06 7.36 -19.59
N ASN A 78 12.18 6.30 -20.39
CA ASN A 78 11.81 4.96 -19.95
C ASN A 78 12.94 4.36 -19.11
N PRO A 79 12.72 3.94 -17.84
CA PRO A 79 13.77 3.35 -17.00
C PRO A 79 14.36 2.04 -17.57
N HIS A 80 13.68 1.39 -18.52
CA HIS A 80 14.19 0.20 -19.19
C HIS A 80 15.12 0.50 -20.39
N SER A 81 15.25 1.77 -20.78
CA SER A 81 16.17 2.17 -21.85
C SER A 81 17.61 2.19 -21.35
N ARG A 82 18.40 1.17 -21.69
CA ARG A 82 19.77 1.01 -21.17
C ARG A 82 20.84 1.74 -21.98
N THR A 83 20.49 2.36 -23.11
CA THR A 83 21.47 2.87 -24.09
C THR A 83 21.70 4.38 -24.03
N HIS A 84 20.92 5.14 -23.27
CA HIS A 84 20.98 6.60 -23.26
C HIS A 84 20.68 7.23 -21.90
N ALA A 85 21.13 8.47 -21.71
CA ALA A 85 21.04 9.21 -20.45
C ALA A 85 19.62 9.29 -19.87
N TYR A 86 18.60 9.54 -20.71
CA TYR A 86 17.20 9.62 -20.26
C TYR A 86 16.71 8.34 -19.55
N GLY A 87 17.22 7.17 -19.94
CA GLY A 87 16.86 5.92 -19.27
C GLY A 87 17.60 5.76 -17.95
N TRP A 88 18.91 6.05 -17.93
CA TRP A 88 19.75 5.93 -16.74
C TRP A 88 19.32 6.89 -15.61
N GLU A 89 18.93 8.12 -15.93
CA GLU A 89 18.45 9.08 -14.93
C GLU A 89 17.10 8.63 -14.32
N THR A 90 16.21 8.07 -15.15
CA THR A 90 14.91 7.59 -14.70
C THR A 90 15.06 6.28 -13.90
N GLU A 91 15.95 5.38 -14.31
CA GLU A 91 16.29 4.15 -13.57
C GLU A 91 16.80 4.49 -12.16
N LYS A 92 17.72 5.46 -12.05
CA LYS A 92 18.21 5.95 -10.74
C LYS A 92 17.07 6.47 -9.85
N ALA A 93 16.09 7.17 -10.43
CA ALA A 93 14.94 7.66 -9.69
C ALA A 93 14.05 6.52 -9.17
N VAL A 94 13.80 5.51 -10.01
CA VAL A 94 13.04 4.31 -9.62
C VAL A 94 13.74 3.55 -8.49
N GLU A 95 15.05 3.34 -8.58
CA GLU A 95 15.81 2.63 -7.55
C GLU A 95 15.92 3.42 -6.24
N LYS A 96 15.97 4.75 -6.32
CA LYS A 96 15.85 5.62 -5.14
C LYS A 96 14.48 5.46 -4.47
N ALA A 97 13.40 5.52 -5.24
CA ALA A 97 12.04 5.32 -4.72
C ALA A 97 11.88 3.94 -4.10
N ARG A 98 12.43 2.90 -4.74
CA ARG A 98 12.46 1.53 -4.23
C ARG A 98 13.14 1.44 -2.86
N SER A 99 14.28 2.08 -2.73
CA SER A 99 15.04 2.13 -1.47
C SER A 99 14.28 2.88 -0.38
N GLN A 100 13.57 3.97 -0.70
CA GLN A 100 12.75 4.71 0.26
C GLN A 100 11.58 3.86 0.80
N VAL A 101 10.90 3.11 -0.08
CA VAL A 101 9.83 2.19 0.34
C VAL A 101 10.39 1.06 1.19
N ALA A 102 11.52 0.47 0.79
CA ALA A 102 12.18 -0.61 1.54
C ALA A 102 12.55 -0.17 2.97
N ASN A 103 13.17 1.01 3.09
CA ASN A 103 13.55 1.59 4.38
C ASN A 103 12.35 1.87 5.30
N LEU A 104 11.18 2.21 4.73
CA LEU A 104 9.97 2.47 5.52
C LEU A 104 9.46 1.22 6.25
N ILE A 105 9.75 0.03 5.72
CA ILE A 105 9.24 -1.24 6.23
C ILE A 105 10.33 -2.22 6.64
N GLY A 106 11.60 -1.80 6.69
CA GLY A 106 12.72 -2.66 7.04
C GLY A 106 12.98 -3.81 6.06
N ALA A 107 12.71 -3.62 4.76
CA ALA A 107 12.94 -4.61 3.71
C ALA A 107 14.24 -4.35 2.93
N ASP A 108 14.69 -5.33 2.15
CA ASP A 108 15.72 -5.10 1.12
C ASP A 108 15.06 -4.47 -0.13
N PRO A 109 15.67 -3.46 -0.78
CA PRO A 109 15.12 -2.87 -2.01
C PRO A 109 14.76 -3.91 -3.08
N LYS A 110 15.53 -4.99 -3.23
CA LYS A 110 15.25 -6.06 -4.21
C LYS A 110 13.95 -6.81 -3.94
N GLU A 111 13.41 -6.73 -2.73
CA GLU A 111 12.13 -7.34 -2.34
C GLU A 111 10.92 -6.47 -2.70
N ILE A 112 11.15 -5.23 -3.14
CA ILE A 112 10.10 -4.29 -3.50
C ILE A 112 9.76 -4.42 -4.98
N ILE A 113 8.52 -4.79 -5.32
CA ILE A 113 8.01 -4.72 -6.71
C ILE A 113 6.90 -3.69 -6.83
N PHE A 114 7.04 -2.74 -7.74
CA PHE A 114 6.01 -1.76 -8.05
C PHE A 114 4.83 -2.37 -8.80
N THR A 115 3.62 -2.03 -8.36
CA THR A 115 2.36 -2.35 -9.02
C THR A 115 1.51 -1.10 -9.24
N SER A 116 0.35 -1.25 -9.87
CA SER A 116 -0.64 -0.19 -10.04
C SER A 116 -1.44 0.13 -8.77
N GLY A 117 -1.33 -0.64 -7.68
CA GLY A 117 -2.20 -0.47 -6.51
C GLY A 117 -2.19 -1.64 -5.55
N ALA A 118 -2.63 -1.41 -4.31
CA ALA A 118 -2.83 -2.48 -3.32
C ALA A 118 -3.81 -3.57 -3.81
N THR A 119 -4.79 -3.22 -4.66
CA THR A 119 -5.66 -4.20 -5.31
C THR A 119 -4.87 -5.18 -6.19
N GLU A 120 -3.94 -4.69 -7.00
CA GLU A 120 -3.06 -5.55 -7.80
C GLU A 120 -2.08 -6.31 -6.90
N CYS A 121 -1.52 -5.66 -5.87
CA CYS A 121 -0.63 -6.32 -4.90
C CYS A 121 -1.29 -7.53 -4.24
N ASN A 122 -2.50 -7.35 -3.69
CA ASN A 122 -3.25 -8.40 -3.02
C ASN A 122 -3.59 -9.54 -3.99
N ASN A 123 -3.96 -9.21 -5.23
CA ASN A 123 -4.21 -10.22 -6.26
C ASN A 123 -2.95 -11.04 -6.58
N ILE A 124 -1.81 -10.37 -6.76
CA ILE A 124 -0.53 -11.04 -7.06
C ILE A 124 -0.06 -11.88 -5.87
N ALA A 125 -0.17 -11.38 -4.65
CA ALA A 125 0.24 -12.09 -3.45
C ALA A 125 -0.60 -13.36 -3.26
N VAL A 126 -1.92 -13.21 -3.24
CA VAL A 126 -2.85 -14.33 -2.95
C VAL A 126 -2.85 -15.35 -4.08
N LYS A 127 -3.09 -14.91 -5.33
CA LYS A 127 -3.15 -15.82 -6.48
C LYS A 127 -1.77 -16.34 -6.87
N GLY A 128 -0.73 -15.53 -6.75
CA GLY A 128 0.63 -15.92 -7.09
C GLY A 128 1.16 -17.03 -6.20
N VAL A 129 1.05 -16.89 -4.87
CA VAL A 129 1.49 -17.93 -3.93
C VAL A 129 0.66 -19.20 -4.09
N ALA A 130 -0.68 -19.06 -4.13
CA ALA A 130 -1.57 -20.21 -4.28
C ALA A 130 -1.27 -21.01 -5.56
N ARG A 131 -1.16 -20.34 -6.72
CA ARG A 131 -0.90 -21.01 -8.00
C ARG A 131 0.50 -21.60 -8.10
N PHE A 132 1.51 -20.94 -7.53
CA PHE A 132 2.89 -21.45 -7.54
C PHE A 132 3.02 -22.77 -6.76
N TYR A 133 2.32 -22.90 -5.63
CA TYR A 133 2.37 -24.10 -4.78
C TYR A 133 1.20 -25.08 -5.01
N LYS A 134 0.38 -24.87 -6.04
CA LYS A 134 -0.86 -25.62 -6.32
C LYS A 134 -0.70 -27.14 -6.34
N SER A 135 0.47 -27.65 -6.73
CA SER A 135 0.76 -29.08 -6.78
C SER A 135 0.85 -29.74 -5.40
N LYS A 136 1.23 -28.99 -4.36
CA LYS A 136 1.46 -29.51 -3.00
C LYS A 136 0.50 -28.95 -1.96
N LYS A 137 0.07 -27.70 -2.13
CA LYS A 137 -0.68 -26.94 -1.13
C LYS A 137 -1.86 -26.26 -1.81
N LYS A 138 -3.08 -26.62 -1.40
CA LYS A 138 -4.34 -26.13 -2.00
C LYS A 138 -5.27 -25.46 -0.98
N HIS A 139 -4.77 -25.17 0.22
CA HIS A 139 -5.52 -24.49 1.26
C HIS A 139 -4.99 -23.07 1.51
N ILE A 140 -5.90 -22.13 1.77
CA ILE A 140 -5.62 -20.72 2.11
C ILE A 140 -6.45 -20.34 3.34
N VAL A 141 -5.87 -19.59 4.26
CA VAL A 141 -6.59 -19.05 5.42
C VAL A 141 -6.64 -17.53 5.29
N THR A 142 -7.83 -16.95 5.48
CA THR A 142 -8.07 -15.50 5.44
C THR A 142 -9.11 -15.11 6.48
N THR A 143 -9.42 -13.82 6.65
CA THR A 143 -10.50 -13.35 7.55
C THR A 143 -11.75 -12.95 6.77
N GLN A 144 -12.91 -12.98 7.42
CA GLN A 144 -14.17 -12.47 6.85
C GLN A 144 -14.16 -10.94 6.66
N THR A 145 -13.30 -10.24 7.41
CA THR A 145 -13.21 -8.77 7.43
C THR A 145 -12.10 -8.20 6.54
N GLU A 146 -11.49 -9.01 5.67
CA GLU A 146 -10.50 -8.51 4.72
C GLU A 146 -11.12 -7.53 3.71
N HIS A 147 -10.27 -6.70 3.11
CA HIS A 147 -10.69 -5.88 1.98
C HIS A 147 -11.17 -6.76 0.80
N LYS A 148 -12.17 -6.26 0.07
CA LYS A 148 -12.85 -6.98 -1.02
C LYS A 148 -11.89 -7.60 -2.05
N CYS A 149 -10.77 -6.97 -2.37
CA CYS A 149 -9.83 -7.53 -3.34
C CYS A 149 -9.11 -8.81 -2.87
N VAL A 150 -8.95 -9.03 -1.55
CA VAL A 150 -8.46 -10.29 -0.99
C VAL A 150 -9.57 -11.34 -1.02
N LEU A 151 -10.78 -10.99 -0.56
CA LEU A 151 -11.94 -11.89 -0.56
C LEU A 151 -12.30 -12.38 -1.97
N ASP A 152 -12.38 -11.47 -2.94
CA ASP A 152 -12.67 -11.81 -4.34
C ASP A 152 -11.53 -12.59 -4.99
N SER A 153 -10.27 -12.37 -4.56
CA SER A 153 -9.15 -13.21 -4.99
C SER A 153 -9.25 -14.63 -4.46
N CYS A 154 -9.68 -14.78 -3.20
CA CYS A 154 -9.93 -16.09 -2.60
C CYS A 154 -11.09 -16.81 -3.28
N ARG A 155 -12.23 -16.14 -3.52
CA ARG A 155 -13.37 -16.69 -4.26
C ARG A 155 -13.00 -17.17 -5.67
N ALA A 156 -12.16 -16.39 -6.37
CA ALA A 156 -11.65 -16.82 -7.67
C ALA A 156 -10.80 -18.10 -7.57
N LEU A 157 -10.00 -18.24 -6.52
CA LEU A 157 -9.21 -19.45 -6.28
C LEU A 157 -10.08 -20.64 -5.85
N GLU A 158 -11.17 -20.42 -5.12
CA GLU A 158 -12.15 -21.47 -4.82
C GLU A 158 -12.72 -22.06 -6.11
N ALA A 159 -13.08 -21.21 -7.09
CA ALA A 159 -13.51 -21.66 -8.43
C ALA A 159 -12.39 -22.39 -9.21
N GLU A 160 -11.12 -22.18 -8.87
CA GLU A 160 -9.96 -22.89 -9.43
C GLU A 160 -9.61 -24.20 -8.70
N GLY A 161 -10.41 -24.57 -7.68
CA GLY A 161 -10.28 -25.80 -6.90
C GLY A 161 -9.40 -25.69 -5.65
N PHE A 162 -9.19 -24.49 -5.12
CA PHE A 162 -8.57 -24.28 -3.80
C PHE A 162 -9.62 -24.33 -2.69
N SER A 163 -9.22 -24.75 -1.50
CA SER A 163 -10.01 -24.61 -0.28
C SER A 163 -9.61 -23.31 0.43
N VAL A 164 -10.60 -22.52 0.87
CA VAL A 164 -10.35 -21.29 1.61
C VAL A 164 -11.10 -21.34 2.95
N THR A 165 -10.37 -21.12 4.04
CA THR A 165 -10.97 -20.90 5.36
C THR A 165 -11.09 -19.40 5.61
N TYR A 166 -12.32 -18.92 5.79
CA TYR A 166 -12.63 -17.54 6.19
C TYR A 166 -12.88 -17.47 7.70
N LEU A 167 -11.84 -17.14 8.46
CA LEU A 167 -11.89 -17.00 9.90
C LEU A 167 -12.85 -15.88 10.31
N ALA A 168 -13.69 -16.19 11.30
CA ALA A 168 -14.46 -15.18 12.00
C ALA A 168 -13.53 -14.30 12.85
N VAL A 169 -14.02 -13.12 13.20
CA VAL A 169 -13.35 -12.23 14.15
C VAL A 169 -14.15 -12.18 15.44
N ASN A 170 -13.47 -11.90 16.55
CA ASN A 170 -14.14 -11.62 17.81
C ASN A 170 -14.96 -10.33 17.71
N HIS A 171 -15.81 -10.05 18.70
CA HIS A 171 -16.63 -8.83 18.74
C HIS A 171 -15.80 -7.52 18.68
N ASN A 172 -14.53 -7.57 19.06
CA ASN A 172 -13.60 -6.43 18.96
C ASN A 172 -12.90 -6.33 17.59
N GLY A 173 -13.23 -7.19 16.62
CA GLY A 173 -12.63 -7.26 15.28
C GLY A 173 -11.28 -7.97 15.22
N ILE A 174 -10.74 -8.47 16.33
CA ILE A 174 -9.45 -9.16 16.39
C ILE A 174 -9.65 -10.66 16.21
N ILE A 175 -8.79 -11.31 15.43
CA ILE A 175 -8.84 -12.76 15.25
C ILE A 175 -8.40 -13.54 16.50
N SER A 176 -8.89 -14.77 16.67
CA SER A 176 -8.33 -15.71 17.65
C SER A 176 -7.09 -16.40 17.07
N LEU A 177 -5.95 -16.27 17.75
CA LEU A 177 -4.71 -16.97 17.36
C LEU A 177 -4.84 -18.49 17.48
N GLU A 178 -5.68 -18.97 18.40
CA GLU A 178 -5.95 -20.41 18.56
C GLU A 178 -6.77 -20.96 17.40
N GLU A 179 -7.77 -20.20 16.93
CA GLU A 179 -8.56 -20.58 15.76
C GLU A 179 -7.70 -20.55 14.49
N LEU A 180 -6.83 -19.53 14.35
CA LEU A 180 -5.86 -19.48 13.28
C LEU A 180 -4.91 -20.68 13.33
N ASP A 181 -4.40 -21.05 14.51
CA ASP A 181 -3.53 -22.21 14.67
C ASP A 181 -4.25 -23.49 14.21
N LYS A 182 -5.50 -23.71 14.63
CA LYS A 182 -6.32 -24.87 14.25
C LYS A 182 -6.65 -24.89 12.76
N ALA A 183 -6.87 -23.72 12.14
CA ALA A 183 -7.17 -23.61 10.72
C ALA A 183 -5.97 -23.93 9.82
N ILE A 184 -4.73 -23.75 10.31
CA ILE A 184 -3.54 -24.06 9.51
C ILE A 184 -3.33 -25.58 9.45
N THR A 185 -3.58 -26.15 8.26
CA THR A 185 -3.34 -27.55 7.90
C THR A 185 -2.04 -27.73 7.11
N PRO A 186 -1.53 -28.98 6.91
CA PRO A 186 -0.37 -29.25 6.07
C PRO A 186 -0.51 -28.80 4.61
N GLU A 187 -1.75 -28.71 4.11
CA GLU A 187 -2.06 -28.24 2.75
C GLU A 187 -2.09 -26.71 2.64
N THR A 188 -1.89 -25.98 3.74
CA THR A 188 -1.99 -24.52 3.77
C THR A 188 -0.77 -23.89 3.10
N SER A 189 -1.03 -23.16 2.02
CA SER A 189 -0.05 -22.40 1.25
C SER A 189 0.17 -21.00 1.83
N LEU A 190 -0.92 -20.34 2.22
CA LEU A 190 -0.94 -18.92 2.53
C LEU A 190 -1.91 -18.62 3.66
N VAL A 191 -1.48 -17.76 4.58
CA VAL A 191 -2.35 -17.02 5.50
C VAL A 191 -2.35 -15.56 5.04
N SER A 192 -3.53 -14.98 4.80
CA SER A 192 -3.71 -13.57 4.43
C SER A 192 -4.53 -12.85 5.50
N ILE A 193 -3.91 -11.96 6.26
CA ILE A 193 -4.61 -11.18 7.31
C ILE A 193 -4.13 -9.73 7.26
N MET A 194 -5.04 -8.79 7.05
CA MET A 194 -4.72 -7.37 6.97
C MET A 194 -4.22 -6.80 8.30
N THR A 195 -3.27 -5.86 8.23
CA THR A 195 -2.65 -5.27 9.43
C THR A 195 -3.63 -4.33 10.16
N VAL A 196 -4.31 -3.47 9.40
CA VAL A 196 -5.30 -2.51 9.92
C VAL A 196 -6.54 -2.59 9.04
N ASN A 197 -7.70 -2.83 9.66
CA ASN A 197 -8.96 -2.86 8.94
C ASN A 197 -9.36 -1.45 8.43
N ASN A 198 -9.82 -1.36 7.18
CA ASN A 198 -10.15 -0.08 6.55
C ASN A 198 -11.48 0.54 7.00
N GLU A 199 -12.37 -0.23 7.62
CA GLU A 199 -13.70 0.22 8.06
C GLU A 199 -13.68 0.60 9.54
N ILE A 200 -13.22 -0.33 10.39
CA ILE A 200 -13.26 -0.17 11.85
C ILE A 200 -11.91 0.22 12.47
N GLY A 201 -10.82 0.22 11.70
CA GLY A 201 -9.49 0.63 12.18
C GLY A 201 -8.80 -0.33 13.16
N VAL A 202 -9.37 -1.52 13.36
CA VAL A 202 -8.81 -2.55 14.26
C VAL A 202 -7.45 -3.03 13.75
N LYS A 203 -6.51 -3.20 14.69
CA LYS A 203 -5.15 -3.68 14.44
C LYS A 203 -5.07 -5.17 14.76
N GLN A 204 -4.64 -5.97 13.80
CA GLN A 204 -4.40 -7.40 14.02
C GLN A 204 -3.03 -7.64 14.68
N PRO A 205 -2.85 -8.72 15.46
CA PRO A 205 -1.58 -9.09 16.09
C PRO A 205 -0.61 -9.70 15.07
N VAL A 206 -0.11 -8.87 14.15
CA VAL A 206 0.71 -9.29 12.99
C VAL A 206 2.00 -10.01 13.40
N ASN A 207 2.63 -9.61 14.51
CA ASN A 207 3.84 -10.27 15.02
C ASN A 207 3.58 -11.72 15.42
N GLU A 208 2.50 -11.93 16.17
CA GLU A 208 2.09 -13.23 16.67
C GLU A 208 1.66 -14.13 15.51
N ILE A 209 0.90 -13.58 14.54
CA ILE A 209 0.50 -14.27 13.32
C ILE A 209 1.74 -14.68 12.50
N GLY A 210 2.70 -13.78 12.31
CA GLY A 210 3.92 -14.06 11.56
C GLY A 210 4.79 -15.13 12.22
N ARG A 211 4.94 -15.08 13.56
CA ARG A 211 5.64 -16.15 14.32
C ARG A 211 4.95 -17.50 14.14
N LEU A 212 3.61 -17.53 14.19
CA LEU A 212 2.82 -18.74 14.01
C LEU A 212 2.99 -19.33 12.60
N CYS A 213 2.86 -18.49 11.58
CA CYS A 213 3.04 -18.89 10.17
C CYS A 213 4.45 -19.41 9.90
N ARG A 214 5.48 -18.73 10.44
CA ARG A 214 6.88 -19.16 10.34
C ARG A 214 7.10 -20.53 11.00
N LYS A 215 6.57 -20.74 12.21
CA LYS A 215 6.63 -22.02 12.94
C LYS A 215 5.99 -23.15 12.13
N LYS A 216 4.88 -22.88 11.45
CA LYS A 216 4.16 -23.86 10.61
C LYS A 216 4.65 -23.95 9.16
N LYS A 217 5.67 -23.16 8.77
CA LYS A 217 6.20 -23.11 7.39
C LYS A 217 5.10 -22.81 6.35
N VAL A 218 4.27 -21.82 6.67
CA VAL A 218 3.22 -21.26 5.79
C VAL A 218 3.56 -19.82 5.47
N PHE A 219 3.31 -19.39 4.23
CA PHE A 219 3.55 -18.00 3.86
C PHE A 219 2.56 -17.08 4.56
N PHE A 220 3.05 -15.96 5.04
CA PHE A 220 2.22 -14.90 5.62
C PHE A 220 2.15 -13.69 4.70
N HIS A 221 0.94 -13.37 4.25
CA HIS A 221 0.59 -12.14 3.56
C HIS A 221 -0.17 -11.20 4.49
N THR A 222 0.17 -9.91 4.47
CA THR A 222 -0.64 -8.87 5.14
C THR A 222 -0.94 -7.69 4.22
N ASP A 223 -2.21 -7.31 4.15
CA ASP A 223 -2.61 -6.03 3.56
C ASP A 223 -2.31 -4.91 4.57
N ALA A 224 -1.29 -4.10 4.27
CA ALA A 224 -0.84 -3.01 5.10
C ALA A 224 -1.19 -1.63 4.51
N ALA A 225 -2.12 -1.55 3.55
CA ALA A 225 -2.50 -0.29 2.90
C ALA A 225 -2.96 0.79 3.89
N GLN A 226 -3.61 0.39 4.98
CA GLN A 226 -4.03 1.32 6.04
C GLN A 226 -3.01 1.46 7.17
N ALA A 227 -1.98 0.61 7.23
CA ALA A 227 -1.01 0.56 8.32
C ALA A 227 0.28 1.35 8.03
N VAL A 228 0.84 1.16 6.83
CA VAL A 228 2.11 1.77 6.44
C VAL A 228 2.02 3.30 6.55
N GLY A 229 3.09 3.91 7.05
CA GLY A 229 3.18 5.36 7.31
C GLY A 229 2.35 5.86 8.50
N LYS A 230 1.50 5.01 9.11
CA LYS A 230 0.67 5.35 10.27
C LYS A 230 1.13 4.64 11.55
N ILE A 231 1.51 3.37 11.43
CA ILE A 231 2.11 2.57 12.51
C ILE A 231 3.48 2.05 12.06
N PRO A 232 4.41 1.76 13.00
CA PRO A 232 5.68 1.13 12.67
C PRO A 232 5.45 -0.24 12.03
N MET A 233 6.13 -0.51 10.93
CA MET A 233 6.11 -1.78 10.21
C MET A 233 7.55 -2.21 9.96
N ASP A 234 7.86 -3.48 10.19
CA ASP A 234 9.19 -4.04 9.94
C ASP A 234 9.06 -5.50 9.51
N VAL A 235 9.26 -5.78 8.22
CA VAL A 235 8.92 -7.09 7.65
C VAL A 235 9.71 -8.25 8.28
N GLN A 236 10.93 -7.97 8.74
CA GLN A 236 11.83 -8.97 9.31
C GLN A 236 11.38 -9.36 10.73
N SER A 237 11.18 -8.39 11.61
CA SER A 237 10.76 -8.61 13.00
C SER A 237 9.31 -9.10 13.11
N MET A 238 8.47 -8.75 12.14
CA MET A 238 7.08 -9.20 12.05
C MET A 238 6.93 -10.54 11.31
N ASN A 239 8.02 -11.13 10.80
CA ASN A 239 8.04 -12.40 10.05
C ASN A 239 7.11 -12.42 8.81
N ILE A 240 6.98 -11.30 8.11
CA ILE A 240 6.07 -11.14 6.98
C ILE A 240 6.73 -11.62 5.69
N ASP A 241 6.06 -12.47 4.91
CA ASP A 241 6.61 -12.97 3.63
C ASP A 241 6.15 -12.14 2.43
N LEU A 242 4.93 -11.60 2.48
CA LEU A 242 4.34 -10.71 1.48
C LEU A 242 3.57 -9.58 2.18
N MET A 243 3.71 -8.35 1.71
CA MET A 243 2.95 -7.22 2.23
C MET A 243 2.46 -6.35 1.08
N SER A 244 1.23 -5.88 1.18
CA SER A 244 0.64 -4.94 0.22
C SER A 244 0.63 -3.51 0.78
N ILE A 245 1.07 -2.53 -0.03
CA ILE A 245 1.11 -1.10 0.31
C ILE A 245 0.31 -0.33 -0.74
N SER A 246 -0.19 0.86 -0.38
CA SER A 246 -0.89 1.78 -1.28
C SER A 246 -0.40 3.23 -1.09
N GLY A 247 0.04 3.89 -2.17
CA GLY A 247 0.52 5.28 -2.13
C GLY A 247 -0.56 6.29 -1.73
N HIS A 248 -1.75 6.21 -2.33
CA HIS A 248 -2.85 7.17 -2.06
C HIS A 248 -3.55 7.02 -0.70
N LYS A 249 -3.07 6.10 0.15
CA LYS A 249 -3.48 5.99 1.57
C LYS A 249 -2.47 6.64 2.53
N ILE A 250 -1.36 7.16 1.99
CA ILE A 250 -0.24 7.78 2.71
C ILE A 250 0.21 9.09 2.05
N TYR A 251 -0.73 9.85 1.50
CA TYR A 251 -0.50 11.14 0.83
C TYR A 251 0.34 11.05 -0.46
N GLY A 252 0.48 9.85 -1.03
CA GLY A 252 1.04 9.60 -2.35
C GLY A 252 0.00 9.71 -3.48
N PRO A 253 0.43 9.54 -4.74
CA PRO A 253 -0.46 9.60 -5.89
C PRO A 253 -1.41 8.39 -5.95
N LYS A 254 -2.53 8.55 -6.67
CA LYS A 254 -3.41 7.44 -7.02
C LYS A 254 -2.78 6.60 -8.13
N GLY A 255 -2.95 5.30 -8.03
CA GLY A 255 -2.46 4.33 -9.00
C GLY A 255 -3.22 4.37 -10.32
N LYS A 256 -2.71 5.17 -11.28
CA LYS A 256 -2.70 4.89 -12.74
C LYS A 256 -1.94 6.00 -13.48
N ILE A 257 -0.66 5.74 -13.78
CA ILE A 257 0.07 6.35 -14.90
C ILE A 257 0.82 5.21 -15.62
N ASN A 258 0.23 4.78 -16.74
CA ASN A 258 0.71 3.88 -17.81
C ASN A 258 1.58 2.63 -17.49
N ASN A 259 0.91 1.47 -17.58
CA ASN A 259 1.27 0.22 -18.28
C ASN A 259 2.77 -0.18 -18.42
N LYS A 260 3.19 -1.23 -17.69
CA LYS A 260 3.65 -2.53 -18.25
C LYS A 260 3.95 -3.54 -17.12
N ARG A 261 3.56 -4.80 -17.37
CA ARG A 261 3.54 -5.97 -16.48
C ARG A 261 4.92 -6.38 -15.95
N THR A 262 5.04 -6.72 -14.66
CA THR A 262 5.92 -7.82 -14.18
C THR A 262 5.47 -8.32 -12.80
N LEU A 263 5.56 -9.64 -12.57
CA LEU A 263 5.01 -10.39 -11.42
C LEU A 263 6.04 -10.61 -10.28
N PHE A 264 5.51 -10.67 -9.04
CA PHE A 264 5.99 -11.32 -7.78
C PHE A 264 6.62 -10.50 -6.62
N LYS A 265 5.82 -10.24 -5.57
CA LYS A 265 6.05 -9.56 -4.26
C LYS A 265 5.88 -8.03 -4.27
N CYS A 266 4.65 -7.59 -4.01
CA CYS A 266 4.11 -6.35 -4.58
C CYS A 266 3.85 -5.22 -3.57
N TYR A 267 4.38 -4.03 -3.88
CA TYR A 267 4.13 -2.76 -3.20
C TYR A 267 3.71 -1.67 -4.21
N CYS A 268 2.78 -0.79 -3.85
CA CYS A 268 2.31 0.30 -4.71
C CYS A 268 3.21 1.54 -4.59
N MET A 269 3.41 2.24 -5.71
CA MET A 269 3.85 3.65 -5.74
C MET A 269 2.62 4.56 -5.77
#